data_AF-A0A3L9Y6N1-F1
#
_entry.id   AF-A0A3L9Y6N1-F1
#
_cell.length_a   1.000
_cell.length_b   1.000
_cell.length_c   1.000
_cell.angle_alpha   90.00
_cell.angle_beta   90.00
_cell.angle_gamma   90.00
#
_symmetry.space_group_name_H-M   'P 1'
#
loop_
_entity.id
_entity.type
_entity.pdbx_description
1 polymer ?
#
loop_
_entity_poly.entity_id
_entity_poly.type
_entity_poly.pdbx_seq_one_letter_code
_entity_poly.pdbx_strand_id
1 'polypeptide(L)'
;MKKLTVNDLPNLSESDKGIVFNYFGALGSIARRRKQAFALAIFGCFVIGLSYFIDSAAADITSEYAWIPALQWVTKVLPAIAFPALAFMSLWGASSQQRAAGGLEHQLAARGLDVSGLSEADVAKHVAMPV
;
A
#
# COMPACT_ATOMS: atom_id res chain seq x y z
N MET A 1 23.16 14.75 14.67
CA MET A 1 22.31 13.58 14.97
C MET A 1 23.21 12.36 15.07
N LYS A 2 22.99 11.48 16.06
CA LYS A 2 23.67 10.19 16.17
C LYS A 2 23.06 9.25 15.14
N LYS A 3 23.89 8.77 14.21
CA LYS A 3 23.50 7.75 13.24
C LYS A 3 23.39 6.41 13.97
N LEU A 4 22.20 5.84 13.99
CA LEU A 4 21.92 4.55 14.62
C LEU A 4 22.45 3.43 13.73
N THR A 5 23.18 2.51 14.36
CA THR A 5 23.54 1.23 13.76
C THR A 5 22.72 0.11 14.38
N VAL A 6 22.73 -1.07 13.76
CA VAL A 6 22.01 -2.25 14.27
C VAL A 6 22.43 -2.60 15.70
N ASN A 7 23.71 -2.38 16.03
CA ASN A 7 24.28 -2.63 17.35
C ASN A 7 23.80 -1.64 18.43
N ASP A 8 23.31 -0.46 18.03
CA ASP A 8 22.77 0.54 18.95
C ASP A 8 21.30 0.26 19.31
N LEU A 9 20.57 -0.48 18.47
CA LEU A 9 19.13 -0.76 18.64
C LEU A 9 18.78 -1.40 20.00
N PRO A 10 19.54 -2.38 20.53
CA PRO A 10 19.24 -2.98 21.84
C PRO A 10 19.44 -2.00 22.99
N ASN A 11 20.33 -1.02 22.83
CA ASN A 11 20.74 -0.07 23.87
C ASN A 11 19.89 1.22 23.86
N LEU A 12 18.92 1.34 22.95
CA LEU A 12 17.95 2.42 22.94
C LEU A 12 17.00 2.33 24.14
N SER A 13 16.50 3.49 24.59
CA SER A 13 15.41 3.53 25.56
C SER A 13 14.15 2.86 24.99
N GLU A 14 13.26 2.33 25.85
CA GLU A 14 12.00 1.72 25.38
C GLU A 14 11.14 2.70 24.58
N SER A 15 11.15 3.98 24.97
CA SER A 15 10.44 5.03 24.23
C SER A 15 11.01 5.22 22.82
N ASP A 16 12.33 5.27 22.67
CA ASP A 16 12.97 5.45 21.36
C ASP A 16 12.80 4.20 20.49
N LYS A 17 12.88 3.00 21.08
CA LYS A 17 12.56 1.72 20.43
C LYS A 17 11.15 1.75 19.84
N GLY A 18 10.16 2.21 20.60
CA GLY A 18 8.78 2.34 20.13
C GLY A 18 8.64 3.30 18.95
N ILE A 19 9.31 4.45 18.99
CA ILE A 19 9.28 5.43 17.88
C ILE A 19 9.93 4.84 16.62
N VAL A 20 11.11 4.23 16.75
CA VAL A 20 11.82 3.59 15.63
C VAL A 20 10.97 2.47 15.03
N PHE A 21 10.41 1.58 15.85
CA PHE A 21 9.55 0.50 15.39
C PHE A 21 8.31 1.01 14.65
N ASN A 22 7.60 1.98 15.22
CA ASN A 22 6.41 2.57 14.60
C ASN A 22 6.75 3.30 13.29
N TYR A 23 7.91 3.94 13.21
CA TYR A 23 8.37 4.62 11.99
C TYR A 23 8.59 3.62 10.85
N PHE A 24 9.36 2.55 11.10
CA PHE A 24 9.60 1.51 10.09
C PHE A 24 8.32 0.72 9.76
N GLY A 25 7.43 0.49 10.73
CA GLY A 25 6.12 -0.10 10.47
C GLY A 25 5.23 0.78 9.57
N ALA A 26 5.28 2.10 9.74
CA ALA A 26 4.59 3.05 8.86
C ALA A 26 5.19 3.00 7.44
N LEU A 27 6.52 2.98 7.29
CA LEU A 27 7.19 2.84 5.99
C LEU A 27 6.80 1.54 5.27
N GLY A 28 6.82 0.41 5.97
CA GLY A 28 6.39 -0.88 5.43
C GLY A 28 4.92 -0.88 4.99
N SER A 29 4.04 -0.27 5.79
CA SER A 29 2.62 -0.09 5.46
C SER A 29 2.41 0.76 4.21
N ILE A 30 3.14 1.88 4.08
CA ILE A 30 3.10 2.75 2.88
C ILE A 30 3.52 1.96 1.64
N ALA A 31 4.65 1.26 1.71
CA ALA A 31 5.16 0.47 0.58
C ALA A 31 4.17 -0.62 0.16
N ARG A 32 3.56 -1.32 1.12
CA ARG A 32 2.54 -2.34 0.86
C ARG A 32 1.30 -1.76 0.19
N ARG A 33 0.78 -0.63 0.69
CA ARG A 33 -0.42 0.03 0.12
C ARG A 33 -0.16 0.56 -1.28
N ARG A 34 1.03 1.10 -1.57
CA ARG A 34 1.42 1.51 -2.92
C ARG A 34 1.50 0.33 -3.89
N LYS A 35 2.08 -0.80 -3.45
CA LYS A 35 2.10 -2.05 -4.25
C LYS A 35 0.68 -2.57 -4.53
N GLN A 36 -0.21 -2.54 -3.54
CA GLN A 36 -1.61 -2.91 -3.71
C GLN A 36 -2.33 -2.00 -4.71
N ALA A 37 -2.16 -0.67 -4.60
CA ALA A 37 -2.75 0.28 -5.54
C ALA A 37 -2.29 0.02 -6.98
N PHE A 38 -0.99 -0.24 -7.16
CA PHE A 38 -0.42 -0.56 -8.46
C PHE A 38 -0.98 -1.88 -9.03
N ALA A 39 -1.05 -2.92 -8.21
CA ALA A 39 -1.63 -4.21 -8.62
C ALA A 39 -3.11 -4.07 -9.01
N LEU A 40 -3.89 -3.31 -8.24
CA LEU A 40 -5.29 -3.02 -8.54
C LEU A 40 -5.46 -2.25 -9.84
N ALA A 41 -4.57 -1.29 -10.13
CA ALA A 41 -4.59 -0.54 -11.38
C ALA A 41 -4.32 -1.45 -12.59
N ILE A 42 -3.27 -2.28 -12.54
CA ILE A 42 -2.96 -3.23 -13.63
C ILE A 42 -4.10 -4.21 -13.83
N PHE A 43 -4.57 -4.83 -12.75
CA PHE A 43 -5.64 -5.81 -12.83
C PHE A 43 -6.94 -5.19 -13.35
N GLY A 44 -7.26 -3.98 -12.92
CA GLY A 44 -8.40 -3.22 -13.44
C GLY A 44 -8.30 -2.95 -14.95
N CYS A 45 -7.14 -2.51 -15.44
CA CYS A 45 -6.91 -2.34 -16.87
C CYS A 45 -7.07 -3.65 -17.65
N PHE A 46 -6.58 -4.76 -17.10
CA PHE A 46 -6.73 -6.09 -17.72
C PHE A 46 -8.20 -6.52 -17.79
N VAL A 47 -8.97 -6.39 -16.70
CA VAL A 47 -10.38 -6.77 -16.65
C VAL A 47 -11.21 -5.93 -17.62
N ILE A 48 -10.96 -4.62 -17.68
CA ILE A 48 -11.66 -3.73 -18.62
C ILE A 48 -11.27 -4.09 -20.07
N GLY A 49 -9.99 -4.34 -20.36
CA GLY A 49 -9.57 -4.77 -21.69
C GLY A 49 -10.23 -6.09 -22.12
N LEU A 50 -10.30 -7.06 -21.21
CA LEU A 50 -10.96 -8.35 -21.45
C LEU A 50 -12.45 -8.18 -21.70
N SER A 51 -13.14 -7.25 -21.03
CA SER A 51 -14.57 -7.03 -21.28
C SER A 51 -14.85 -6.43 -22.66
N TYR A 52 -13.97 -5.58 -23.21
CA TYR A 52 -14.07 -5.16 -24.61
C TYR A 52 -13.83 -6.31 -25.60
N PHE A 53 -12.93 -7.23 -25.29
CA PHE A 53 -12.70 -8.42 -26.10
C PHE A 53 -13.92 -9.35 -26.11
N ILE A 54 -14.52 -9.61 -24.94
CA ILE A 54 -15.74 -10.41 -24.81
C ILE A 54 -16.89 -9.78 -25.60
N ASP A 55 -17.04 -8.46 -25.54
CA ASP A 55 -18.08 -7.76 -26.30
C ASP A 55 -17.89 -7.87 -27.81
N SER A 56 -16.63 -7.82 -28.27
CA SER A 56 -16.31 -8.01 -29.68
C SER A 56 -16.60 -9.44 -30.14
N ALA A 57 -16.32 -10.43 -29.29
CA ALA A 57 -16.60 -11.84 -29.57
C ALA A 57 -18.10 -12.19 -29.47
N ALA A 58 -18.86 -11.46 -28.65
CA ALA A 58 -20.29 -11.67 -28.45
C ALA A 58 -21.17 -10.81 -29.39
N ALA A 59 -20.56 -10.08 -30.34
CA ALA A 59 -21.27 -9.17 -31.24
C ALA A 59 -22.32 -9.87 -32.12
N ASP A 60 -22.09 -11.14 -32.47
CA ASP A 60 -23.00 -11.89 -33.34
C ASP A 60 -24.14 -12.60 -32.57
N ILE A 61 -24.01 -12.75 -31.24
CA ILE A 61 -24.98 -13.46 -30.38
C ILE A 61 -25.75 -12.52 -29.45
N THR A 62 -25.46 -11.22 -29.50
CA THR A 62 -25.99 -10.23 -28.54
C THR A 62 -27.50 -10.05 -28.64
N SER A 63 -28.08 -10.21 -29.83
CA SER A 63 -29.53 -10.15 -30.06
C SER A 63 -30.26 -11.44 -29.70
N GLU A 64 -29.55 -12.55 -29.53
CA GLU A 64 -30.14 -13.86 -29.23
C GLU A 64 -30.39 -14.03 -27.72
N TYR A 65 -29.62 -13.35 -26.88
CA TYR A 65 -29.66 -13.51 -25.43
C TYR A 65 -29.80 -12.19 -24.69
N ALA A 66 -30.99 -11.96 -24.12
CA ALA A 66 -31.33 -10.74 -23.38
C ALA A 66 -30.47 -10.47 -22.13
N TRP A 67 -29.72 -11.45 -21.63
CA TRP A 67 -28.82 -11.29 -20.49
C TRP A 67 -27.44 -10.71 -20.88
N ILE A 68 -27.05 -10.76 -22.16
CA ILE A 68 -25.74 -10.27 -22.61
C ILE A 68 -25.57 -8.77 -22.31
N PRO A 69 -26.53 -7.87 -22.61
CA PRO A 69 -26.40 -6.45 -22.26
C PRO A 69 -26.22 -6.18 -20.76
N ALA A 70 -26.89 -6.96 -19.89
CA ALA A 70 -26.72 -6.86 -18.45
C ALA A 70 -25.31 -7.32 -18.02
N LEU A 71 -24.80 -8.39 -18.62
CA LEU A 71 -23.44 -8.86 -18.39
C LEU A 71 -22.41 -7.79 -18.80
N GLN A 72 -22.60 -7.14 -19.96
CA GLN A 72 -21.71 -6.07 -20.46
C GLN A 72 -21.64 -4.88 -19.49
N TRP A 73 -22.78 -4.50 -18.90
CA TRP A 73 -22.81 -3.44 -17.91
C TRP A 73 -22.01 -3.83 -16.64
N VAL A 74 -22.20 -5.05 -16.14
CA VAL A 74 -21.48 -5.57 -14.97
C VAL A 74 -19.98 -5.74 -15.25
N THR A 75 -19.57 -6.15 -16.45
CA THR A 75 -18.15 -6.40 -16.77
C THR A 75 -17.38 -5.15 -17.20
N LYS A 76 -18.07 -4.06 -17.55
CA LYS A 76 -17.44 -2.79 -17.92
C LYS A 76 -17.53 -1.73 -16.83
N VAL A 77 -18.75 -1.42 -16.41
CA VAL A 77 -19.02 -0.25 -15.57
C VAL A 77 -18.55 -0.50 -14.15
N LEU A 78 -18.89 -1.66 -13.59
CA LEU A 78 -18.55 -1.97 -12.21
C LEU A 78 -17.02 -2.05 -12.00
N PRO A 79 -16.23 -2.78 -12.81
CA PRO A 79 -14.76 -2.73 -12.75
C PRO A 79 -14.17 -1.32 -12.96
N ALA A 80 -14.69 -0.57 -13.93
CA ALA A 80 -14.20 0.78 -14.22
C ALA A 80 -14.38 1.78 -13.06
N ILE A 81 -15.31 1.51 -12.14
CA ILE A 81 -15.49 2.32 -10.93
C ILE A 81 -14.76 1.69 -9.75
N ALA A 82 -14.92 0.39 -9.54
CA ALA A 82 -14.41 -0.32 -8.37
C ALA A 82 -12.88 -0.33 -8.30
N PHE A 83 -12.18 -0.63 -9.40
CA PHE A 83 -10.72 -0.71 -9.37
C PHE A 83 -10.05 0.64 -9.13
N PRO A 84 -10.45 1.74 -9.82
CA PRO A 84 -9.93 3.06 -9.50
C PRO A 84 -10.26 3.51 -8.07
N ALA A 85 -11.48 3.25 -7.58
CA ALA A 85 -11.86 3.59 -6.21
C ALA A 85 -11.00 2.86 -5.17
N LEU A 86 -10.79 1.55 -5.34
CA LEU A 86 -9.95 0.76 -4.44
C LEU A 86 -8.47 1.19 -4.51
N ALA A 87 -7.94 1.43 -5.71
CA ALA A 87 -6.57 1.93 -5.88
C ALA A 87 -6.40 3.30 -5.23
N PHE A 88 -7.39 4.20 -5.38
CA PHE A 88 -7.41 5.49 -4.71
C PHE A 88 -7.44 5.35 -3.19
N MET A 89 -8.31 4.50 -2.63
CA MET A 89 -8.36 4.25 -1.19
C MET A 89 -7.03 3.71 -0.64
N SER A 90 -6.36 2.82 -1.38
CA SER A 90 -5.03 2.33 -1.03
C SER A 90 -3.99 3.46 -1.01
N LEU A 91 -3.97 4.33 -2.03
CA LEU A 91 -3.08 5.48 -2.09
C LEU A 91 -3.39 6.53 -1.02
N TRP A 92 -4.67 6.78 -0.75
CA TRP A 92 -5.11 7.68 0.30
C TRP A 92 -4.60 7.20 1.67
N GLY A 93 -4.76 5.91 1.97
CA GLY A 93 -4.21 5.30 3.17
C GLY A 93 -2.68 5.32 3.22
N ALA A 94 -2.00 5.24 2.08
CA ALA A 94 -0.55 5.43 2.04
C ALA A 94 -0.17 6.89 2.36
N SER A 95 -0.95 7.88 1.87
CA SER A 95 -0.70 9.29 2.16
C SER A 95 -0.88 9.64 3.64
N SER A 96 -1.90 9.07 4.30
CA SER A 96 -2.13 9.30 5.72
C SER A 96 -1.00 8.71 6.57
N GLN A 97 -0.55 7.50 6.23
CA GLN A 97 0.61 6.87 6.85
C GLN A 97 1.90 7.64 6.58
N GLN A 98 2.05 8.27 5.41
CA GLN A 98 3.20 9.11 5.11
C GLN A 98 3.25 10.36 5.99
N ARG A 99 2.10 10.97 6.30
CA ARG A 99 2.04 12.06 7.29
C ARG A 99 2.41 11.59 8.69
N ALA A 100 1.92 10.41 9.10
CA ALA A 100 2.27 9.82 10.39
C ALA A 100 3.77 9.50 10.49
N ALA A 101 4.36 8.93 9.43
CA ALA A 101 5.78 8.67 9.33
C ALA A 101 6.62 9.97 9.43
N GLY A 102 6.19 11.05 8.77
CA GLY A 102 6.86 12.36 8.89
C GLY A 102 6.82 12.93 10.32
N GLY A 103 5.72 12.71 11.04
CA GLY A 103 5.63 13.07 12.46
C GLY A 103 6.60 12.27 13.34
N LEU A 104 6.74 10.96 13.08
CA LEU A 104 7.69 10.10 13.77
C LEU A 104 9.15 10.44 13.40
N GLU A 105 9.41 10.80 12.15
CA GLU A 105 10.72 11.29 11.69
C GLU A 105 11.13 12.56 12.43
N HIS A 106 10.19 13.51 12.63
CA HIS A 106 10.43 14.69 13.46
C HIS A 106 10.73 14.34 14.92
N GLN A 107 10.05 13.35 15.50
CA GLN A 107 10.34 12.89 16.86
C GLN A 107 11.74 12.24 16.97
N LEU A 108 12.13 11.44 15.98
CA LEU A 108 13.48 10.86 15.91
C LEU A 108 14.54 11.97 15.80
N ALA A 109 14.32 12.95 14.92
CA ALA A 109 15.18 14.11 14.77
C ALA A 109 15.30 14.92 16.06
N ALA A 110 14.21 15.14 16.79
CA ALA A 110 14.19 15.84 18.08
C ALA A 110 14.96 15.09 19.17
N ARG A 111 14.97 13.75 19.11
CA ARG A 111 15.80 12.88 19.97
C ARG A 111 17.26 12.78 19.48
N GLY A 112 17.59 13.45 18.38
CA GLY A 112 18.91 13.42 17.77
C GLY A 112 19.26 12.09 17.10
N LEU A 113 18.26 11.25 16.79
CA LEU A 113 18.42 9.92 16.23
C LEU A 113 18.28 9.96 14.70
N ASP A 114 19.29 9.44 13.99
CA ASP A 114 19.25 9.25 12.54
C ASP A 114 19.17 7.75 12.22
N VAL A 115 18.05 7.34 11.62
CA VAL A 115 17.73 5.94 11.28
C VAL A 115 17.96 5.60 9.81
N SER A 116 18.55 6.51 9.02
CA SER A 116 18.76 6.33 7.58
C SER A 116 19.63 5.12 7.19
N GLY A 117 20.43 4.60 8.13
CA GLY A 117 21.27 3.42 7.94
C GLY A 117 20.64 2.08 8.30
N LEU A 118 19.37 2.07 8.73
CA LEU A 118 18.68 0.87 9.22
C LEU A 118 17.63 0.37 8.23
N SER A 119 17.43 -0.95 8.19
CA SER A 119 16.31 -1.55 7.46
C SER A 119 15.17 -1.97 8.39
N GLU A 120 13.96 -2.11 7.83
CA GLU A 120 12.80 -2.64 8.56
C GLU A 120 13.09 -4.02 9.17
N ALA A 121 13.83 -4.88 8.45
CA ALA A 121 14.19 -6.20 8.93
C ALA A 121 15.16 -6.15 10.13
N ASP A 122 16.11 -5.22 10.10
CA ASP A 122 17.05 -5.03 11.21
C ASP A 122 16.32 -4.53 12.46
N VAL A 123 15.37 -3.60 12.30
CA VAL A 123 14.56 -3.07 13.39
C VAL A 123 13.63 -4.15 13.94
N ALA A 124 12.91 -4.89 13.09
CA ALA A 124 12.02 -5.95 13.55
C ALA A 124 12.75 -7.09 14.30
N LYS A 125 14.01 -7.36 13.94
CA LYS A 125 14.83 -8.41 14.57
C LYS A 125 15.41 -7.99 15.93
N HIS A 126 15.71 -6.70 16.13
CA HIS A 126 16.42 -6.21 17.32
C HIS A 126 15.53 -5.35 18.24
N VAL A 127 14.40 -4.90 17.74
CA VAL A 127 13.36 -4.14 18.46
C VAL A 127 12.09 -4.97 18.43
N ALA A 128 12.11 -6.12 19.12
CA ALA A 128 10.89 -6.84 19.45
C ALA A 128 10.28 -6.19 20.69
N MET A 129 9.07 -5.64 20.59
CA MET A 129 8.28 -5.42 21.80
C MET A 129 7.99 -6.79 22.42
N PRO A 130 8.12 -6.96 23.75
CA PRO A 130 7.48 -8.09 24.41
C PRO A 130 5.99 -8.03 24.12
N VAL A 131 5.43 -9.20 23.78
CA VAL A 131 4.00 -9.43 23.56
C VAL A 131 3.19 -9.06 24.80
#